data_AF-A0A919BNM7-F1
#
_entry.id   AF-A0A919BNM7-F1
#
_cell.length_a   1.000
_cell.length_b   1.000
_cell.length_c   1.000
_cell.angle_alpha   90.00
_cell.angle_beta   90.00
_cell.angle_gamma   90.00
#
_symmetry.space_group_name_H-M   'P 1'
#
loop_
_entity.id
_entity.type
_entity.pdbx_description
1 polymer ?
#
loop_
_entity_poly.entity_id
_entity_poly.type
_entity_poly.pdbx_seq_one_letter_code
_entity_poly.pdbx_strand_id
1 'polypeptide(L)' 'MLKSSLNNDSYYIVIGAIFFMFLLFNFLESFTSSAQVEENTRLATQQCGEGNIKSVSTESFTCKN' A
#
# COMPACT_ATOMS: atom_id res chain seq x y z
N MET A 1 -11.64 22.96 36.27
CA MET A 1 -10.78 21.81 35.91
C MET A 1 -11.35 20.98 34.74
N LEU A 2 -12.67 20.81 34.62
CA LEU A 2 -13.30 20.04 33.51
C LEU A 2 -12.93 20.52 32.08
N LYS A 3 -12.81 21.83 31.85
CA LYS A 3 -12.60 22.39 30.50
C LYS A 3 -11.23 22.08 29.90
N SER A 4 -10.22 21.85 30.74
CA SER A 4 -8.85 21.55 30.29
C SER A 4 -8.68 20.07 29.90
N SER A 5 -9.39 19.14 30.56
CA SER A 5 -9.30 17.72 30.19
C SER A 5 -10.07 17.44 28.90
N LEU A 6 -11.24 18.08 28.72
CA LEU A 6 -12.05 17.92 27.50
C LEU A 6 -11.30 18.36 26.22
N ASN A 7 -10.46 19.40 26.31
CA ASN A 7 -9.60 19.86 25.21
C ASN A 7 -8.48 18.87 24.90
N ASN A 8 -7.86 18.28 25.92
CA ASN A 8 -6.82 17.27 25.73
C ASN A 8 -7.39 15.99 25.11
N ASP A 9 -8.55 15.53 25.59
CA ASP A 9 -9.22 14.35 25.05
C ASP A 9 -9.57 14.54 23.57
N SER A 10 -10.08 15.73 23.21
CA SER A 10 -10.37 16.08 21.81
C SER A 10 -9.10 16.07 20.94
N TYR A 11 -7.98 16.55 21.46
CA TYR A 11 -6.70 16.55 20.75
C TYR A 11 -6.18 15.12 20.51
N TYR A 12 -6.26 14.25 21.51
CA TYR A 12 -5.87 12.84 21.37
C TYR A 12 -6.78 12.09 20.38
N ILE A 13 -8.07 12.39 20.35
CA ILE A 13 -9.00 11.81 19.37
C ILE A 13 -8.62 12.21 17.94
N VAL A 14 -8.28 13.48 17.70
CA VAL A 14 -7.87 13.95 16.36
C VAL A 14 -6.57 13.28 15.92
N ILE A 15 -5.57 13.19 16.80
CA ILE A 15 -4.31 12.49 16.49
C ILE A 15 -4.58 11.01 16.20
N GLY A 16 -5.42 10.36 17.01
CA GLY A 16 -5.80 8.97 16.81
C GLY A 16 -6.48 8.75 15.45
N ALA A 17 -7.37 9.66 15.04
CA ALA A 17 -8.04 9.60 13.74
C ALA A 17 -7.06 9.77 12.58
N ILE A 18 -6.11 10.70 12.66
CA ILE A 18 -5.08 10.91 11.63
C ILE A 18 -4.20 9.66 11.51
N PHE A 19 -3.76 9.11 12.64
CA PHE A 19 -2.93 7.89 12.65
C PHE A 19 -3.68 6.69 12.08
N PHE A 20 -4.96 6.54 12.42
CA PHE A 20 -5.82 5.49 11.87
C PHE A 20 -6.00 5.63 10.36
N MET A 21 -6.24 6.83 9.85
CA MET A 21 -6.34 7.09 8.40
C MET A 21 -5.02 6.79 7.68
N PHE A 22 -3.87 7.09 8.30
CA PHE A 22 -2.57 6.73 7.76
C PHE A 22 -2.39 5.21 7.66
N LEU A 23 -2.74 4.45 8.70
CA LEU A 23 -2.67 2.99 8.67
C LEU A 23 -3.60 2.40 7.60
N LEU A 24 -4.82 2.92 7.47
CA LEU A 24 -5.76 2.51 6.43
C LEU A 24 -5.21 2.79 5.04
N PHE A 25 -4.59 3.94 4.81
CA PHE A 25 -4.00 4.28 3.52
C PHE A 25 -2.90 3.29 3.12
N ASN A 26 -1.96 3.00 4.02
CA ASN A 26 -0.88 2.03 3.76
C ASN A 26 -1.43 0.62 3.53
N PHE A 27 -2.45 0.22 4.27
CA PHE A 27 -3.10 -1.08 4.07
C PHE A 27 -3.75 -1.16 2.70
N LEU A 28 -4.52 -0.14 2.31
CA LEU A 28 -5.18 -0.08 1.00
C LEU A 28 -4.17 0.01 -0.14
N GLU A 29 -3.06 0.73 0.04
CA GLU A 29 -1.97 0.83 -0.93
C GLU A 29 -1.42 -0.55 -1.32
N SER A 30 -1.30 -1.48 -0.36
CA SER A 30 -0.89 -2.86 -0.63
C SER A 30 -1.89 -3.64 -1.51
N PHE A 31 -3.15 -3.20 -1.60
CA PHE A 31 -4.18 -3.78 -2.48
C PHE A 31 -4.38 -2.96 -3.76
N THR A 32 -3.64 -1.87 -3.96
CA THR A 32 -3.72 -1.11 -5.20
C THR A 32 -3.11 -1.90 -6.36
N SER A 33 -3.68 -1.71 -7.54
CA SER A 33 -3.20 -2.34 -8.77
C SER A 33 -1.73 -2.02 -9.06
N SER A 34 -1.25 -0.84 -8.66
CA SER A 34 0.16 -0.44 -8.78
C SER A 34 1.09 -1.34 -7.96
N ALA A 35 0.75 -1.61 -6.69
CA ALA A 35 1.58 -2.46 -5.82
C ALA A 35 1.60 -3.91 -6.32
N GLN A 36 0.46 -4.44 -6.79
CA GLN A 36 0.41 -5.76 -7.40
C GLN A 36 1.19 -5.86 -8.71
N VAL A 37 1.13 -4.83 -9.56
CA VAL A 37 1.94 -4.79 -10.79
C VAL A 37 3.42 -4.72 -10.46
N GLU A 38 3.83 -3.97 -9.43
CA GLU A 38 5.22 -3.93 -8.97
C GLU A 38 5.70 -5.30 -8.47
N GLU A 39 4.91 -5.97 -7.63
CA GLU A 39 5.24 -7.31 -7.13
C GLU A 39 5.31 -8.32 -8.26
N ASN A 40 4.34 -8.33 -9.18
CA ASN A 40 4.34 -9.21 -10.34
C ASN A 40 5.50 -8.89 -11.29
N THR A 41 5.90 -7.63 -11.42
CA THR A 41 7.08 -7.24 -12.22
C THR A 41 8.36 -7.78 -11.59
N ARG A 42 8.47 -7.73 -10.26
CA ARG A 42 9.60 -8.31 -9.52
C ARG A 42 9.68 -9.82 -9.73
N LEU A 43 8.56 -10.52 -9.60
CA LEU A 43 8.47 -11.96 -9.83
C LEU A 43 8.76 -12.32 -11.30
N ALA A 44 8.24 -11.54 -12.25
CA ALA A 44 8.50 -11.71 -13.68
C ALA A 44 9.99 -11.57 -14.00
N THR A 45 10.67 -10.60 -13.38
CA THR A 45 12.12 -10.40 -13.55
C THR A 45 12.91 -11.59 -13.01
N GLN A 46 12.50 -12.16 -11.87
CA GLN A 46 13.13 -13.34 -11.28
C GLN A 46 12.92 -14.61 -12.12
N GLN A 47 11.72 -14.79 -12.69
CA GLN A 47 11.39 -16.02 -13.42
C GLN A 47 11.78 -15.97 -14.90
N CYS A 48 11.54 -14.85 -15.58
CA CYS A 48 11.84 -14.70 -17.01
C CYS A 48 13.28 -14.24 -17.27
N GLY A 49 13.91 -13.56 -16.30
CA GLY A 49 15.16 -12.81 -16.49
C GLY A 49 14.92 -11.39 -17.03
N GLU A 50 15.86 -10.48 -16.74
CA GLU A 50 15.80 -9.09 -17.19
C GLU A 50 15.69 -9.01 -18.73
N GLY A 51 14.68 -8.30 -19.23
CA GLY A 51 14.45 -8.07 -20.67
C GLY A 51 13.59 -9.12 -21.40
N ASN A 52 13.38 -10.28 -20.77
CA ASN A 52 12.57 -11.38 -21.33
C ASN A 52 11.09 -11.32 -20.88
N ILE A 53 10.66 -10.24 -20.25
CA ILE A 53 9.26 -10.05 -19.86
C ILE A 53 8.48 -9.54 -21.08
N LYS A 54 7.35 -10.17 -21.39
CA LYS A 54 6.45 -9.77 -22.49
C LYS A 54 5.34 -8.84 -21.99
N SER A 55 4.71 -9.21 -20.88
CA SER A 55 3.69 -8.38 -20.22
C SER A 55 3.62 -8.69 -18.73
N VAL A 56 3.20 -7.69 -17.96
CA VAL A 56 2.86 -7.82 -16.54
C VAL A 56 1.50 -7.18 -16.32
N SER A 57 0.62 -7.87 -15.62
CA SER A 57 -0.66 -7.36 -15.15
C SER A 57 -0.75 -7.52 -13.62
N THR A 58 -1.86 -7.10 -13.03
CA THR A 58 -2.16 -7.31 -11.60
C THR A 58 -2.33 -8.78 -11.24
N GLU A 59 -2.71 -9.62 -12.19
CA GLU A 59 -3.02 -11.04 -11.93
C GLU A 59 -1.87 -11.98 -12.30
N SER A 60 -1.07 -11.64 -13.32
CA SER A 60 0.00 -12.50 -13.79
C SER A 60 1.04 -11.76 -14.64
N PHE A 61 2.05 -12.49 -15.10
CA PHE A 61 3.01 -12.03 -16.10
C PHE A 61 3.24 -13.11 -17.15
N THR A 62 3.74 -12.70 -18.31
CA THR A 62 4.16 -13.62 -19.37
C THR A 62 5.61 -13.36 -19.78
N CYS A 63 6.37 -14.44 -19.96
CA CYS A 63 7.72 -14.37 -20.51
C CYS A 63 7.68 -14.36 -22.05
N LYS A 64 8.69 -13.74 -22.68
CA LYS A 64 9.03 -13.95 -24.08
C LYS A 64 9.64 -15.35 -24.16
N ASN A 65 9.08 -16.16 -25.04
CA ASN A 65 9.44 -17.56 -25.29
C ASN A 65 10.95 -17.78 -25.43
#